data_AF-A0A428XXK5-F1
#
_entry.id   AF-A0A428XXK5-F1
#
_cell.length_a   1.000
_cell.length_b   1.000
_cell.length_c   1.000
_cell.angle_alpha   90.00
_cell.angle_beta   90.00
_cell.angle_gamma   90.00
#
_symmetry.space_group_name_H-M   'P 1'
#
loop_
_entity.id
_entity.type
_entity.pdbx_description
1 polymer ?
#
loop_
_entity_poly.entity_id
_entity_poly.type
_entity_poly.pdbx_seq_one_letter_code
_entity_poly.pdbx_strand_id
1 'polypeptide(L)'
;MTSMVEEIEGGVADQQEVPMTDLATNPEAEVDVDPELLEEAQRQISATSPNAAINEALRRLVETERAKRRAAGEALHRMVEDGELDFRALDSIDE
;
A
#
# COMPACT_ATOMS: atom_id res chain seq x y z
N MET A 1 -34.51 -28.88 37.71
CA MET A 1 -33.65 -29.03 36.53
C MET A 1 -33.77 -27.71 35.77
N THR A 2 -33.06 -26.66 36.17
CA THR A 2 -31.66 -26.34 35.84
C THR A 2 -31.44 -26.23 34.34
N SER A 3 -31.37 -24.97 33.86
CA SER A 3 -30.59 -24.45 32.71
C SER A 3 -30.84 -25.10 31.33
N MET A 4 -30.85 -24.42 30.18
CA MET A 4 -29.98 -23.35 29.72
C MET A 4 -30.73 -22.50 28.68
N VAL A 5 -30.59 -21.19 28.86
CA VAL A 5 -30.68 -20.18 27.81
C VAL A 5 -29.38 -20.31 27.00
N GLU A 6 -29.47 -20.47 25.68
CA GLU A 6 -28.38 -20.12 24.78
C GLU A 6 -28.95 -19.17 23.74
N GLU A 7 -28.96 -17.89 24.14
CA GLU A 7 -29.01 -16.77 23.22
C GLU A 7 -27.73 -16.85 22.39
N ILE A 8 -27.88 -17.10 21.09
CA ILE A 8 -26.79 -16.93 20.13
C ILE A 8 -26.58 -15.42 20.03
N GLU A 9 -25.69 -14.89 20.87
CA GLU A 9 -25.11 -13.57 20.70
C GLU A 9 -24.44 -13.57 19.32
N GLY A 10 -25.10 -12.91 18.37
CA GLY A 10 -24.48 -12.48 17.13
C GLY A 10 -23.32 -11.58 17.50
N GLY A 11 -22.13 -12.17 17.58
CA GLY A 11 -20.87 -11.45 17.67
C GLY A 11 -20.76 -10.55 16.46
N VAL A 12 -21.13 -9.28 16.66
CA VAL A 12 -20.79 -8.20 15.75
C VAL A 12 -19.28 -8.25 15.69
N ALA A 13 -18.73 -8.66 14.54
CA ALA A 13 -17.32 -8.59 14.29
C ALA A 13 -16.89 -7.18 14.65
N ASP A 14 -16.14 -7.07 15.74
CA ASP A 14 -15.61 -5.84 16.26
C ASP A 14 -14.88 -5.22 15.06
N GLN A 15 -15.50 -4.20 14.47
CA GLN A 15 -14.84 -3.37 13.47
C GLN A 15 -13.80 -2.65 14.28
N GLN A 16 -12.67 -3.32 14.49
CA GLN A 16 -11.48 -2.76 15.07
C GLN A 16 -11.13 -1.61 14.12
N GLU A 17 -11.61 -0.42 14.48
CA GLU A 17 -11.32 0.82 13.80
C GLU A 17 -9.80 0.87 13.81
N VAL A 18 -9.20 0.49 12.68
CA VAL A 18 -7.76 0.60 12.52
C VAL A 18 -7.52 2.09 12.68
N PRO A 19 -6.88 2.56 13.78
CA PRO A 19 -6.68 3.98 13.94
C PRO A 19 -5.87 4.38 12.72
N MET A 20 -6.49 5.19 11.85
CA MET A 20 -5.80 5.87 10.76
C MET A 20 -4.67 6.58 11.47
N THR A 21 -3.49 5.98 11.43
CA THR A 21 -2.34 6.53 12.11
C THR A 21 -2.10 7.79 11.32
N ASP A 22 -2.44 8.94 11.91
CA ASP A 22 -2.16 10.24 11.32
C ASP A 22 -0.68 10.20 10.98
N LEU A 23 -0.39 10.00 9.70
CA LEU A 23 0.96 9.97 9.20
C LEU A 23 1.47 11.34 9.56
N ALA A 24 2.40 11.41 10.53
CA ALA A 24 3.03 12.65 10.92
C ALA A 24 3.84 13.14 9.71
N THR A 25 3.17 13.80 8.77
CA THR A 25 3.80 14.61 7.76
C THR A 25 4.51 15.68 8.54
N ASN A 26 5.83 15.56 8.69
CA ASN A 26 6.66 16.64 9.17
C ASN A 26 6.83 17.60 7.98
N PRO A 27 6.08 18.71 7.91
CA PRO A 27 6.18 19.64 6.79
C PRO A 27 7.53 20.40 6.79
N GLU A 28 8.30 20.29 7.88
CA GLU A 28 9.57 20.98 8.09
C GLU A 28 10.79 20.08 7.85
N ALA A 29 10.60 18.87 7.32
CA ALA A 29 11.73 18.03 6.93
C ALA A 29 12.52 18.73 5.82
N GLU A 30 13.68 19.28 6.17
CA GLU A 30 14.62 19.86 5.22
C GLU A 30 15.27 18.72 4.44
N VAL A 31 14.79 18.51 3.22
CA VAL A 31 15.34 17.50 2.30
C VAL A 31 16.43 18.16 1.48
N ASP A 32 17.67 17.72 1.68
CA ASP A 32 18.78 18.10 0.81
C ASP A 32 18.61 17.39 -0.54
N VAL A 33 18.40 18.18 -1.59
CA VAL A 33 18.18 17.69 -2.96
C VAL A 33 19.35 18.15 -3.79
N ASP A 34 19.97 17.21 -4.51
CA ASP A 34 21.03 17.51 -5.46
C ASP A 34 20.56 18.58 -6.47
N PRO A 35 21.21 19.75 -6.52
CA PRO A 35 20.79 20.86 -7.36
C PRO A 35 20.85 20.52 -8.85
N GLU A 36 21.78 19.66 -9.30
CA GLU A 36 21.89 19.28 -10.71
C GLU A 36 20.70 18.42 -11.13
N LEU A 37 20.29 17.47 -10.27
CA LEU A 37 19.11 16.64 -10.51
C LEU A 37 17.83 17.48 -10.50
N LEU A 38 17.74 18.46 -9.60
CA LEU A 38 16.58 19.33 -9.49
C LEU A 38 16.43 20.24 -10.71
N GLU A 39 17.53 20.79 -11.23
CA GLU A 39 17.53 21.56 -12.47
C GLU A 39 17.14 20.69 -13.67
N GLU A 40 17.68 19.48 -13.76
CA GLU A 40 17.34 18.56 -14.85
C GLU A 40 15.87 18.16 -14.79
N ALA A 41 15.34 17.85 -13.61
CA ALA A 41 13.92 17.58 -13.41
C ALA A 41 13.05 18.77 -13.85
N GLN A 42 13.42 20.00 -13.47
CA GLN A 42 12.72 21.21 -13.90
C GLN A 42 12.72 21.35 -15.43
N ARG A 43 13.86 21.12 -16.09
CA ARG A 43 13.95 21.17 -17.56
C ARG A 43 13.06 20.12 -18.22
N GLN A 44 13.11 18.87 -17.75
CA GLN A 44 12.37 17.76 -18.34
C GLN A 44 10.85 17.95 -18.30
N ILE A 45 10.33 18.57 -17.24
CA ILE A 45 8.89 18.80 -17.10
C ILE A 45 8.47 20.25 -17.37
N SER A 46 9.42 21.11 -17.77
CA SER A 46 9.22 22.56 -17.92
C SER A 46 8.60 23.22 -16.68
N ALA A 47 9.03 22.80 -15.48
CA ALA A 47 8.54 23.39 -14.24
C ALA A 47 9.18 24.76 -13.99
N THR A 48 8.38 25.68 -13.48
CA THR A 48 8.81 27.04 -13.14
C THR A 48 9.31 27.17 -11.70
N SER A 49 9.21 26.10 -10.90
CA SER A 49 9.70 26.07 -9.53
C SER A 49 10.27 24.70 -9.14
N PRO A 50 11.27 24.65 -8.25
CA PRO A 50 11.76 23.42 -7.64
C PRO A 50 10.68 22.53 -7.04
N ASN A 51 9.74 23.14 -6.31
CA ASN A 51 8.67 22.42 -5.64
C ASN A 51 7.74 21.72 -6.63
N ALA A 52 7.44 22.35 -7.76
CA ALA A 52 6.67 21.72 -8.82
C ALA A 52 7.41 20.50 -9.42
N ALA A 53 8.73 20.60 -9.59
CA ALA A 53 9.56 19.49 -10.05
C ALA A 53 9.59 18.32 -9.08
N ILE A 54 9.77 18.60 -7.78
CA ILE A 54 9.78 17.59 -6.73
C ILE A 54 8.42 16.90 -6.60
N ASN A 55 7.33 17.68 -6.58
CA ASN A 55 5.98 17.12 -6.46
C ASN A 55 5.63 16.21 -7.64
N GLU A 56 5.99 16.61 -8.86
CA GLU A 56 5.78 15.78 -10.05
C GLU A 56 6.64 14.50 -10.01
N ALA A 57 7.90 14.60 -9.58
CA ALA A 57 8.77 13.44 -9.42
C ALA A 57 8.21 12.44 -8.39
N LEU A 58 7.75 12.93 -7.24
CA LEU A 58 7.11 12.12 -6.21
C LEU A 58 5.84 11.45 -6.72
N ARG A 59 5.01 12.19 -7.47
CA ARG A 59 3.81 11.65 -8.08
C ARG A 59 4.14 10.49 -9.02
N ARG A 60 5.09 10.67 -9.94
CA ARG A 60 5.51 9.62 -10.89
C ARG A 60 6.08 8.40 -10.19
N LEU A 61 6.85 8.60 -9.13
CA LEU A 61 7.38 7.51 -8.30
C LEU A 61 6.23 6.69 -7.70
N VAL A 62 5.26 7.35 -7.07
CA VAL A 62 4.10 6.68 -6.46
C VAL A 62 3.26 5.94 -7.51
N GLU A 63 3.01 6.56 -8.66
CA GLU A 63 2.27 5.93 -9.76
C GLU A 63 2.99 4.68 -10.29
N THR A 64 4.31 4.76 -10.46
CA THR A 64 5.17 3.65 -10.89
C THR A 64 5.12 2.50 -9.88
N GLU A 65 5.27 2.80 -8.59
CA GLU A 65 5.22 1.78 -7.55
C GLU A 65 3.83 1.15 -7.40
N ARG A 66 2.76 1.93 -7.60
CA ARG A 66 1.39 1.37 -7.66
C ARG A 66 1.22 0.44 -8.86
N ALA A 67 1.77 0.80 -10.02
CA ALA A 67 1.73 -0.05 -11.20
C ALA A 67 2.47 -1.38 -11.00
N LYS A 68 3.68 -1.33 -10.39
CA LYS A 68 4.43 -2.55 -10.03
C LYS A 68 3.66 -3.47 -9.10
N ARG A 69 3.05 -2.90 -8.04
CA ARG A 69 2.23 -3.69 -7.10
C ARG A 69 1.03 -4.35 -7.78
N ARG A 70 0.34 -3.63 -8.68
CA ARG A 70 -0.78 -4.21 -9.45
C ARG A 70 -0.31 -5.35 -10.34
N ALA A 71 0.76 -5.14 -11.11
CA ALA A 71 1.31 -6.16 -11.99
C ALA A 71 1.77 -7.41 -11.22
N ALA A 72 2.40 -7.22 -10.05
CA ALA A 72 2.78 -8.33 -9.17
C ALA A 72 1.55 -9.09 -8.65
N GLY A 73 0.51 -8.38 -8.21
CA GLY A 73 -0.74 -8.99 -7.76
C GLY A 73 -1.45 -9.78 -8.87
N GLU A 74 -1.50 -9.23 -10.09
CA GLU A 74 -2.06 -9.91 -11.27
C GLU A 74 -1.25 -11.16 -11.65
N ALA A 75 0.08 -11.09 -11.57
CA ALA A 75 0.94 -12.24 -11.82
C ALA A 75 0.70 -13.35 -10.81
N LEU A 76 0.64 -13.01 -9.51
CA LEU A 76 0.33 -13.98 -8.45
C LEU A 76 -1.06 -14.58 -8.64
N HIS A 77 -2.07 -13.78 -8.97
CA HIS A 77 -3.42 -14.27 -9.22
C HIS A 77 -3.44 -15.29 -10.36
N ARG A 78 -2.75 -14.99 -11.46
CA ARG A 78 -2.63 -15.91 -12.59
C ARG A 78 -1.93 -17.22 -12.22
N MET A 79 -0.84 -17.16 -11.47
CA MET A 79 -0.13 -18.36 -10.99
C MET A 79 -1.03 -19.26 -10.13
N VAL A 80 -1.98 -18.70 -9.38
CA VAL A 80 -2.98 -19.46 -8.63
C VAL A 80 -4.01 -20.10 -9.54
N GLU A 81 -4.54 -19.34 -10.51
CA GLU A 81 -5.52 -19.85 -11.49
C GLU A 81 -4.92 -20.98 -12.34
N ASP A 82 -3.65 -20.85 -12.72
CA ASP A 82 -2.90 -21.84 -13.49
C ASP A 82 -2.46 -23.05 -12.64
N GLY A 83 -2.73 -23.01 -11.32
CA GLY A 83 -2.41 -24.09 -10.38
C GLY A 83 -0.92 -24.23 -10.07
N GLU A 84 -0.09 -23.23 -10.43
CA GLU A 84 1.33 -23.18 -10.10
C GLU A 84 1.57 -22.87 -8.61
N LEU A 85 0.59 -22.23 -7.95
CA LEU A 85 0.58 -21.97 -6.51
C LEU A 85 -0.65 -22.62 -5.86
N ASP A 86 -0.44 -23.74 -5.14
CA ASP A 86 -1.48 -24.39 -4.36
C ASP A 86 -1.39 -23.99 -2.88
N PHE A 87 -2.18 -22.99 -2.50
CA PHE A 87 -2.26 -22.53 -1.11
C PHE A 87 -2.95 -23.53 -0.17
N ARG A 88 -3.71 -24.51 -0.69
CA ARG A 88 -4.35 -25.55 0.15
C ARG A 88 -3.33 -26.54 0.71
N ALA A 89 -2.22 -26.74 -0.01
CA ALA A 89 -1.12 -27.55 0.49
C ALA A 89 -0.42 -26.90 1.69
N LEU A 90 -0.42 -25.57 1.78
CA LEU A 90 0.20 -24.84 2.90
C LEU A 90 -0.66 -24.88 4.17
N ASP A 91 -2.00 -24.82 4.04
CA ASP A 91 -2.92 -24.92 5.19
C ASP A 91 -2.83 -26.30 5.89
N SER A 92 -2.36 -27.34 5.20
CA SER A 92 -2.18 -28.69 5.77
C SER A 92 -0.87 -28.89 6.56
N ILE A 93 -0.01 -27.87 6.65
CA ILE A 93 1.30 -27.96 7.32
C ILE A 93 1.22 -27.45 8.78
N ASP A 94 0.18 -26.67 9.13
CA ASP A 94 -0.05 -26.14 10.49
C ASP A 94 -1.02 -27.01 11.34
N GLU A 95 -1.43 -28.19 10.87
CA GLU A 95 -2.13 -29.24 11.64
C GLU A 95 -1.19 -30.35 12.12
#